data_AF-A0A9N9RJR8-F1
#
_entry.id   AF-A0A9N9RJR8-F1
#
_cell.length_a   1.000
_cell.length_b   1.000
_cell.length_c   1.000
_cell.angle_alpha   90.00
_cell.angle_beta   90.00
_cell.angle_gamma   90.00
#
_symmetry.space_group_name_H-M   'P 1'
#
loop_
_entity.id
_entity.type
_entity.pdbx_description
1 polymer ?
#
loop_
_entity_poly.entity_id
_entity_poly.type
_entity_poly.pdbx_seq_one_letter_code
_entity_poly.pdbx_strand_id
1 'polypeptide(L)'
;MTNPLEKIQALDAIEKEIVLCIQSAGNALQELSKEKPSQKNAENHASQFLKSLNSIENKLSDQINYLQQVSTTHAHEGSGYASAKNLQMAWQRLNNVKARVKELEDCQNKYAKKQGQVSIVAPPAPVPTANLPQ
;
A
#
# COMPACT_ATOMS: atom_id res chain seq x y z
N MET A 1 -1.22 12.09 5.05
CA MET A 1 -2.12 11.33 4.16
C MET A 1 -3.53 11.50 4.69
N THR A 2 -4.48 12.01 3.90
CA THR A 2 -5.88 12.20 4.36
C THR A 2 -6.51 10.83 4.61
N ASN A 3 -7.17 10.69 5.75
CA ASN A 3 -7.75 9.42 6.19
C ASN A 3 -8.91 9.04 5.25
N PRO A 4 -8.99 7.79 4.75
CA PRO A 4 -10.13 7.33 3.95
C PRO A 4 -11.49 7.62 4.60
N LEU A 5 -11.55 7.59 5.94
CA LEU A 5 -12.75 7.96 6.70
C LEU A 5 -13.13 9.44 6.54
N GLU A 6 -12.15 10.35 6.54
CA GLU A 6 -12.38 11.78 6.29
C GLU A 6 -12.91 12.02 4.88
N LYS A 7 -12.49 11.19 3.90
CA LYS A 7 -12.99 11.27 2.52
C LYS A 7 -14.45 10.84 2.41
N ILE A 8 -14.83 9.75 3.08
CA ILE A 8 -16.22 9.31 3.15
C ILE A 8 -17.07 10.40 3.83
N GLN A 9 -16.61 10.97 4.95
CA GLN A 9 -17.32 12.06 5.62
C GLN A 9 -17.45 13.32 4.75
N ALA A 10 -16.45 13.62 3.92
CA ALA A 10 -16.53 14.72 2.97
C ALA A 10 -17.60 14.46 1.90
N LEU A 11 -17.75 13.22 1.42
CA LEU A 11 -18.82 12.85 0.48
C LEU A 11 -20.20 12.94 1.14
N ASP A 12 -20.36 12.48 2.39
CA ASP A 12 -21.61 12.64 3.15
C ASP A 12 -21.98 14.12 3.35
N ALA A 13 -20.98 14.98 3.55
CA ALA A 13 -21.19 16.42 3.67
C ALA A 13 -21.64 17.04 2.33
N ILE A 14 -21.06 16.61 1.21
CA ILE A 14 -21.48 17.02 -0.13
C ILE A 14 -22.92 16.56 -0.40
N GLU A 15 -23.28 15.34 -0.03
CA GLU A 15 -24.66 14.82 -0.19
C GLU A 15 -25.68 15.69 0.56
N LYS A 16 -25.38 16.05 1.81
CA LYS A 16 -26.22 16.98 2.58
C LYS A 16 -26.35 18.35 1.92
N GLU A 17 -25.26 18.86 1.35
CA GLU A 17 -25.26 20.14 0.64
C GLU A 17 -26.10 20.07 -0.65
N ILE A 18 -26.09 18.94 -1.37
CA ILE A 18 -26.95 18.70 -2.53
C ILE A 18 -28.43 18.78 -2.13
N VAL A 19 -28.83 18.17 -1.01
CA VAL A 19 -30.21 18.27 -0.50
C VAL A 19 -30.61 19.73 -0.27
N LEU A 20 -29.74 20.52 0.37
CA LEU A 20 -29.98 21.95 0.62
C LEU A 20 -30.03 22.79 -0.67
N CYS A 21 -29.20 22.43 -1.66
CA CYS A 21 -29.20 23.05 -2.98
C CYS A 21 -30.56 22.86 -3.67
N ILE A 22 -31.03 21.62 -3.73
CA ILE A 22 -32.34 21.28 -4.32
C ILE A 22 -33.47 21.98 -3.56
N GLN A 23 -33.40 22.02 -2.23
CA GLN A 23 -34.38 22.73 -1.41
C GLN A 23 -34.42 24.24 -1.72
N SER A 24 -33.26 24.87 -1.95
CA SER A 24 -33.18 26.28 -2.33
C SER A 24 -33.86 26.54 -3.67
N ALA A 25 -33.67 25.65 -4.66
CA ALA A 25 -34.38 25.72 -5.94
C ALA A 25 -35.90 25.52 -5.76
N GLY A 26 -36.30 24.55 -4.94
CA GLY A 26 -37.71 24.30 -4.60
C GLY A 26 -38.38 25.52 -3.98
N ASN A 27 -37.69 26.20 -3.04
CA ASN A 27 -38.19 27.42 -2.41
C ASN A 27 -38.34 28.57 -3.42
N ALA A 28 -37.40 28.72 -4.37
CA ALA A 28 -37.52 29.72 -5.43
C ALA A 28 -38.76 29.46 -6.30
N LEU A 29 -38.98 28.21 -6.73
CA LEU A 29 -40.15 27.83 -7.52
C LEU A 29 -41.46 28.00 -6.73
N GLN A 30 -41.46 27.64 -5.44
CA GLN A 30 -42.62 27.80 -4.57
C GLN A 30 -42.97 29.29 -4.37
N GLU A 31 -41.99 30.16 -4.22
CA GLU A 31 -42.21 31.61 -4.15
C GLU A 31 -42.85 32.14 -5.45
N LEU A 32 -42.33 31.70 -6.60
CA LEU A 32 -42.86 32.07 -7.91
C LEU A 32 -44.28 31.55 -8.18
N SER A 33 -44.70 30.46 -7.52
CA SER A 33 -46.05 29.90 -7.64
C SER A 33 -47.13 30.64 -6.84
N LYS A 34 -46.76 31.61 -5.98
CA LYS A 34 -47.72 32.36 -5.17
C LYS A 34 -48.55 33.30 -6.03
N GLU A 35 -49.77 33.62 -5.58
CA GLU A 35 -50.63 34.61 -6.26
C GLU A 35 -49.97 35.99 -6.37
N LYS A 36 -49.13 36.35 -5.38
CA LYS A 36 -48.30 37.57 -5.38
C LYS A 36 -46.86 37.21 -5.00
N PRO A 37 -46.01 36.84 -5.98
CA PRO A 37 -44.62 36.48 -5.72
C PRO A 37 -43.80 37.65 -5.20
N SER A 38 -42.92 37.40 -4.23
CA SER A 38 -41.86 38.34 -3.86
C SER A 38 -40.64 38.13 -4.75
N GLN A 39 -40.42 39.07 -5.67
CA GLN A 39 -39.24 39.11 -6.55
C GLN A 39 -37.94 38.95 -5.75
N LYS A 40 -37.80 39.72 -4.67
CA LYS A 40 -36.60 39.71 -3.80
C LYS A 40 -36.37 38.34 -3.17
N ASN A 41 -37.42 37.64 -2.73
CA ASN A 41 -37.28 36.32 -2.13
C ASN A 41 -36.92 35.27 -3.17
N ALA A 42 -37.56 35.30 -4.34
CA ALA A 42 -37.25 34.40 -5.44
C ALA A 42 -35.78 34.54 -5.87
N GLU A 43 -35.29 35.79 -6.02
CA GLU A 43 -33.89 36.08 -6.34
C GLU A 43 -32.92 35.62 -5.27
N ASN A 44 -33.26 35.78 -3.98
CA ASN A 44 -32.44 35.29 -2.88
C ASN A 44 -32.31 33.76 -2.90
N HIS A 45 -33.41 33.03 -3.08
CA HIS A 45 -33.41 31.57 -3.16
C HIS A 45 -32.65 31.06 -4.39
N ALA A 46 -32.84 31.70 -5.55
CA ALA A 46 -32.10 31.39 -6.76
C ALA A 46 -30.59 31.66 -6.61
N SER A 47 -30.22 32.77 -5.97
CA SER A 47 -28.81 33.09 -5.68
C SER A 47 -28.17 32.08 -4.73
N GLN A 48 -28.93 31.61 -3.72
CA GLN A 48 -28.46 30.59 -2.79
C GLN A 48 -28.29 29.23 -3.47
N PHE A 49 -29.22 28.85 -4.36
CA PHE A 49 -29.08 27.68 -5.23
C PHE A 49 -27.79 27.75 -6.06
N LEU A 50 -27.55 28.86 -6.78
CA LEU A 50 -26.36 29.01 -7.62
C LEU A 50 -25.05 28.93 -6.81
N LYS A 51 -25.01 29.56 -5.63
CA LYS A 51 -23.84 29.49 -4.73
C LYS A 51 -23.58 28.07 -4.24
N SER A 52 -24.63 27.37 -3.83
CA SER A 52 -24.52 25.98 -3.35
C SER A 52 -24.10 25.04 -4.48
N LEU A 53 -24.67 25.21 -5.68
CA LEU A 53 -24.31 24.44 -6.87
C LEU A 53 -22.82 24.58 -7.22
N ASN A 54 -22.30 25.81 -7.23
CA ASN A 54 -20.89 26.08 -7.49
C ASN A 54 -19.98 25.46 -6.42
N SER A 55 -20.37 25.56 -5.14
CA SER A 55 -19.67 24.90 -4.02
C SER A 55 -19.60 23.37 -4.20
N ILE A 56 -20.73 22.74 -4.54
CA ILE A 56 -20.83 21.30 -4.78
C ILE A 56 -19.94 20.88 -5.98
N GLU A 57 -19.99 21.64 -7.07
CA GLU A 57 -19.20 21.36 -8.28
C GLU A 57 -17.69 21.38 -7.99
N ASN A 58 -17.20 22.40 -7.27
CA ASN A 58 -15.79 22.49 -6.88
C ASN A 58 -15.39 21.32 -5.97
N LYS A 59 -16.20 21.02 -4.95
CA LYS A 59 -15.91 19.93 -4.00
C LYS A 59 -15.90 18.56 -4.68
N LEU A 60 -16.85 18.30 -5.59
CA LEU A 60 -16.88 17.05 -6.36
C LEU A 60 -15.69 16.96 -7.31
N SER A 61 -15.30 18.07 -7.95
CA SER A 61 -14.11 18.13 -8.80
C SER A 61 -12.85 17.78 -8.01
N ASP A 62 -12.71 18.30 -6.79
CA ASP A 62 -11.60 17.95 -5.89
C ASP A 62 -11.59 16.46 -5.52
N GLN A 63 -12.75 15.85 -5.25
CA GLN A 63 -12.85 14.41 -4.97
C GLN A 63 -12.52 13.57 -6.20
N ILE A 64 -12.97 13.98 -7.40
CA ILE A 64 -12.63 13.33 -8.66
C ILE A 64 -11.13 13.41 -8.92
N ASN A 65 -10.53 14.59 -8.79
CA ASN A 65 -9.09 14.79 -8.95
C ASN A 65 -8.29 13.93 -7.95
N TYR A 66 -8.75 13.86 -6.69
CA TYR A 66 -8.17 12.97 -5.70
C TYR A 66 -8.28 11.51 -6.11
N LEU A 67 -9.47 11.03 -6.48
CA LEU A 67 -9.69 9.66 -6.93
C LEU A 67 -8.82 9.34 -8.13
N GLN A 68 -8.70 10.24 -9.11
CA GLN A 68 -7.78 10.10 -10.22
C GLN A 68 -6.34 9.97 -9.72
N GLN A 69 -5.87 10.85 -8.83
CA GLN A 69 -4.52 10.81 -8.28
C GLN A 69 -4.23 9.51 -7.53
N VAL A 70 -5.10 9.08 -6.62
CA VAL A 70 -4.87 7.85 -5.84
C VAL A 70 -5.09 6.58 -6.66
N SER A 71 -5.94 6.62 -7.68
CA SER A 71 -6.17 5.49 -8.58
C SER A 71 -5.10 5.35 -9.66
N THR A 72 -4.31 6.40 -9.94
CA THR A 72 -3.31 6.39 -11.03
C THR A 72 -1.86 6.62 -10.61
N THR A 73 -1.55 7.21 -9.43
CA THR A 73 -0.17 7.70 -9.17
C THR A 73 0.46 7.45 -7.79
N HIS A 74 -0.09 6.63 -6.89
CA HIS A 74 0.65 6.23 -5.68
C HIS A 74 0.59 4.73 -5.39
N ALA A 75 1.50 3.98 -6.03
CA ALA A 75 1.68 2.54 -5.86
C ALA A 75 2.40 2.12 -4.56
N HIS A 76 2.43 2.92 -3.52
CA HIS A 76 2.94 2.53 -2.19
C HIS A 76 2.47 3.65 -1.25
N GLU A 77 1.67 3.49 -0.21
CA GLU A 77 1.77 2.55 0.91
C GLU A 77 0.35 2.18 1.42
N GLY A 78 -0.71 2.48 0.64
CA GLY A 78 -2.11 2.37 1.08
C GLY A 78 -2.98 1.35 0.34
N SER A 79 -2.48 0.67 -0.69
CA SER A 79 -3.20 -0.36 -1.45
C SER A 79 -2.50 -1.71 -1.29
N GLY A 80 -3.22 -2.82 -1.48
CA GLY A 80 -2.72 -4.20 -1.31
C GLY A 80 -1.40 -4.52 -2.03
N TYR A 81 -0.95 -3.67 -2.96
CA TYR A 81 0.38 -3.69 -3.54
C TYR A 81 1.51 -3.63 -2.49
N ALA A 82 1.39 -2.80 -1.43
CA ALA A 82 2.40 -2.74 -0.37
C ALA A 82 2.54 -4.10 0.34
N SER A 83 1.41 -4.74 0.68
CA SER A 83 1.37 -6.08 1.25
C SER A 83 1.92 -7.14 0.29
N ALA A 84 1.56 -7.07 -0.99
CA ALA A 84 2.06 -7.98 -2.03
C ALA A 84 3.58 -7.83 -2.26
N LYS A 85 4.10 -6.60 -2.23
CA LYS A 85 5.53 -6.33 -2.36
C LYS A 85 6.29 -6.78 -1.12
N ASN A 86 5.76 -6.53 0.08
CA ASN A 86 6.34 -7.04 1.33
C ASN A 86 6.42 -8.57 1.31
N LEU A 87 5.37 -9.25 0.86
CA LEU A 87 5.36 -10.70 0.67
C LEU A 87 6.41 -11.15 -0.37
N GLN A 88 6.48 -10.48 -1.53
CA GLN A 88 7.48 -10.78 -2.55
C GLN A 88 8.91 -10.63 -2.02
N MET A 89 9.18 -9.55 -1.28
CA MET A 89 10.49 -9.29 -0.66
C MET A 89 10.81 -10.33 0.42
N ALA A 90 9.82 -10.72 1.24
CA ALA A 90 9.97 -11.78 2.23
C ALA A 90 10.31 -13.12 1.57
N TRP A 91 9.65 -13.46 0.46
CA TRP A 91 9.95 -14.64 -0.35
C TRP A 91 11.37 -14.64 -0.91
N GLN A 92 11.83 -13.51 -1.46
CA GLN A 92 13.19 -13.38 -1.97
C GLN A 92 14.24 -13.56 -0.86
N ARG A 93 14.01 -12.94 0.31
CA ARG A 93 14.87 -13.10 1.49
C ARG A 93 14.90 -14.56 1.96
N LEU A 94 13.76 -15.23 2.02
CA LEU A 94 13.66 -16.63 2.38
C LEU A 94 14.45 -17.53 1.42
N ASN A 95 14.31 -17.32 0.12
CA ASN A 95 15.05 -18.08 -0.90
C ASN A 95 16.56 -17.88 -0.78
N ASN A 96 17.01 -16.65 -0.48
CA ASN A 96 18.42 -16.37 -0.26
C ASN A 96 18.96 -17.09 0.99
N VAL A 97 18.24 -17.07 2.10
CA VAL A 97 18.61 -17.80 3.33
C VAL A 97 18.65 -19.30 3.07
N LYS A 98 17.66 -19.86 2.38
CA LYS A 98 17.65 -21.29 1.99
C LYS A 98 18.87 -21.66 1.15
N ALA A 99 19.26 -20.82 0.19
CA ALA A 99 20.45 -21.04 -0.63
C ALA A 99 21.72 -21.04 0.23
N ARG A 100 21.87 -20.08 1.14
CA ARG A 100 23.02 -19.99 2.07
C ARG A 100 23.10 -21.17 3.03
N VAL A 101 21.98 -21.63 3.57
CA VAL A 101 21.94 -22.82 4.45
C VAL A 101 22.38 -24.06 3.67
N LYS A 102 21.88 -24.25 2.45
CA LYS A 102 22.29 -25.37 1.59
C LYS A 102 23.79 -25.34 1.29
N GLU A 103 24.35 -24.17 0.98
CA GLU A 103 25.80 -24.01 0.77
C GLU A 103 26.60 -24.45 2.03
N LEU A 104 26.10 -24.14 3.23
CA LEU A 104 26.73 -24.53 4.49
C LEU A 104 26.64 -26.04 4.76
N GLU A 105 25.48 -26.66 4.51
CA GLU A 105 25.28 -28.11 4.62
C GLU A 105 26.23 -28.86 3.67
N ASP A 106 26.37 -28.38 2.43
CA ASP A 106 27.31 -28.95 1.46
C ASP A 106 28.77 -28.81 1.93
N CYS A 107 29.13 -27.68 2.54
CA CYS A 107 30.45 -27.49 3.14
C CYS A 107 30.68 -28.47 4.30
N GLN A 108 29.74 -28.57 5.24
CA GLN A 108 29.83 -29.47 6.38
C GLN A 108 30.01 -30.93 5.92
N ASN A 109 29.23 -31.37 4.92
CA ASN A 109 29.33 -32.71 4.37
C ASN A 109 30.69 -32.98 3.71
N LYS A 110 31.28 -31.98 3.03
CA LYS A 110 32.66 -32.09 2.51
C LYS A 110 33.68 -32.23 3.64
N TYR A 111 33.54 -31.46 4.72
CA TYR A 111 34.43 -31.57 5.89
C TYR A 111 34.29 -32.92 6.59
N ALA A 112 33.07 -33.42 6.81
CA ALA A 112 32.83 -34.73 7.40
C ALA A 112 33.43 -35.87 6.56
N LYS A 113 33.28 -35.81 5.23
CA LYS A 113 33.92 -36.77 4.30
C LYS A 113 35.45 -36.71 4.36
N LYS A 114 36.04 -35.53 4.46
CA LYS A 114 37.50 -35.37 4.62
C LYS A 114 38.00 -35.94 5.96
N GLN A 115 37.27 -35.75 7.06
CA GLN A 115 37.65 -36.32 8.36
C GLN A 115 37.56 -37.86 8.39
N GLY A 116 36.61 -38.46 7.68
CA GLY A 116 36.52 -39.92 7.53
C GLY A 116 37.67 -40.55 6.72
N GLN A 117 38.41 -39.77 5.92
CA GLN A 117 39.52 -40.26 5.09
C GLN A 117 40.89 -40.23 5.79
N VAL A 118 41.03 -39.54 6.95
CA VAL A 118 42.31 -39.38 7.66
C VAL A 118 42.71 -40.62 8.49
N SER A 119 41.84 -41.63 8.63
CA SER A 119 42.12 -42.85 9.44
C SER A 119 42.87 -44.00 8.73
N ILE A 120 43.42 -43.81 7.52
CA ILE A 120 44.13 -44.88 6.79
C ILE A 120 45.57 -44.53 6.37
N VAL A 121 46.29 -43.74 7.18
CA VAL A 121 47.75 -43.67 7.04
C VAL A 121 48.36 -44.72 7.96
N ALA A 122 48.76 -45.85 7.38
CA ALA A 122 49.47 -46.93 8.06
C ALA A 122 50.78 -46.41 8.71
N PRO A 123 51.21 -46.97 9.86
CA PRO A 123 52.40 -46.50 10.56
C PRO A 123 53.67 -46.79 9.74
N PRO A 124 54.73 -45.95 9.87
CA PRO A 124 55.97 -46.12 9.12
C PRO A 124 56.72 -47.38 9.56
N ALA A 125 57.33 -48.07 8.60
CA ALA A 125 58.12 -49.28 8.82
C ALA A 125 59.32 -49.05 9.77
N PRO A 126 59.72 -50.05 10.58
CA PRO A 126 60.82 -49.91 11.53
C PRO A 126 62.18 -49.81 10.82
N VAL A 127 63.02 -48.91 11.29
CA VAL A 127 64.38 -48.63 10.78
C VAL A 127 65.33 -49.78 11.17
N PRO A 128 66.18 -50.30 10.26
CA PRO A 128 67.13 -51.35 10.60
C PRO A 128 68.25 -50.80 11.48
N THR A 129 68.44 -51.39 12.67
CA THR A 129 69.57 -51.10 13.55
C THR A 129 70.83 -51.73 12.95
N ALA A 130 71.73 -50.90 12.41
CA ALA A 130 73.04 -51.36 11.97
C ALA A 130 73.90 -51.68 13.20
N ASN A 131 74.22 -52.96 13.39
CA ASN A 131 75.16 -53.44 14.38
C ASN A 131 76.55 -52.83 14.14
N LEU A 132 77.11 -52.27 15.21
CA LEU A 132 78.53 -51.91 15.33
C LEU A 132 79.34 -53.21 15.58
N PRO A 133 80.40 -53.51 14.82
CA PRO A 133 81.44 -54.42 15.28
C PRO A 133 82.67 -53.63 15.75
N GLN A 134 83.36 -54.26 16.71
CA GLN A 134 84.48 -53.81 17.53
C GLN A 134 85.71 -53.32 16.76
#